data_AF-A0A967FZJ7-F1
#
_entry.id   AF-A0A967FZJ7-F1
#
_cell.length_a   1.000
_cell.length_b   1.000
_cell.length_c   1.000
_cell.angle_alpha   90.00
_cell.angle_beta   90.00
_cell.angle_gamma   90.00
#
_symmetry.space_group_name_H-M   'P 1'
#
loop_
_entity.id
_entity.type
_entity.pdbx_description
1 polymer ?
#
loop_
_entity_poly.entity_id
_entity_poly.type
_entity_poly.pdbx_seq_one_letter_code
_entity_poly.pdbx_strand_id
1 'polypeptide(L)'
;FLVELGNGDKFIFDVGTGSAERIAALQIPYNYLDKVFLGHLHTDHFGDLASLFVGGALSGRQKPLRVWGPSGAEPELGTKYALEHL
;
A
#
# COMPACT_ATOMS: atom_id res chain seq x y z
N PHE A 1 -2.36 8.32 -3.51
CA PHE A 1 -2.40 9.53 -2.67
C PHE A 1 -1.87 9.23 -1.28
N LEU A 2 -1.10 10.13 -0.68
CA LEU A 2 -0.76 10.11 0.75
C LEU A 2 -1.64 11.14 1.48
N VAL A 3 -2.29 10.72 2.56
CA VAL A 3 -3.04 11.59 3.44
C VAL A 3 -2.37 11.60 4.80
N GLU A 4 -2.01 12.79 5.27
CA GLU A 4 -1.42 13.03 6.60
C GLU A 4 -2.42 13.82 7.44
N LEU A 5 -2.75 13.29 8.63
CA LEU A 5 -3.67 13.93 9.55
C LEU A 5 -2.91 14.68 10.65
N GLY A 6 -3.53 15.73 11.21
CA GLY A 6 -2.94 16.54 12.27
C GLY A 6 -2.65 15.79 13.58
N ASN A 7 -3.23 14.60 13.77
CA ASN A 7 -2.96 13.71 14.91
C ASN A 7 -1.73 12.80 14.68
N GLY A 8 -1.04 12.90 13.55
CA GLY A 8 0.14 12.12 13.20
C GLY A 8 -0.13 10.87 12.36
N ASP A 9 -1.40 10.47 12.19
CA ASP A 9 -1.76 9.33 11.35
C ASP A 9 -1.48 9.61 9.86
N LYS A 10 -1.14 8.53 9.15
CA LYS A 10 -0.92 8.55 7.70
C LYS A 10 -1.60 7.36 7.06
N PHE A 11 -2.16 7.61 5.89
CA PHE A 11 -2.90 6.65 5.07
C PHE A 11 -2.50 6.79 3.61
N ILE A 12 -2.30 5.66 2.94
CA ILE A 12 -2.05 5.62 1.50
C ILE A 12 -3.35 5.17 0.83
N PHE A 13 -3.82 5.93 -0.16
CA PHE A 13 -4.94 5.58 -1.02
C PHE A 13 -4.41 5.33 -2.43
N ASP A 14 -4.42 4.07 -2.86
CA ASP A 14 -3.78 3.54 -4.06
C ASP A 14 -2.25 3.66 -4.06
N VAL A 15 -1.63 2.64 -4.65
CA VAL A 15 -0.18 2.43 -4.82
C VAL A 15 0.09 1.92 -6.24
N GLY A 16 -0.28 2.74 -7.21
CA GLY A 16 -0.04 2.46 -8.63
C GLY A 16 1.43 2.33 -8.99
N THR A 17 1.72 1.67 -10.11
CA THR A 17 3.08 1.52 -10.64
C THR A 17 3.86 2.84 -10.66
N GLY A 18 5.07 2.86 -10.08
CA GLY A 18 5.94 4.02 -9.93
C GLY A 18 5.69 4.89 -8.68
N SER A 19 4.61 4.64 -7.93
CA SER A 19 4.31 5.40 -6.70
C SER A 19 5.26 5.12 -5.54
N ALA A 20 5.88 3.93 -5.46
CA ALA A 20 6.79 3.59 -4.36
C ALA A 20 8.02 4.50 -4.34
N GLU A 21 8.57 4.85 -5.51
CA GLU A 21 9.65 5.84 -5.64
C GLU A 21 9.23 7.20 -5.07
N ARG A 22 8.02 7.65 -5.44
CA ARG A 22 7.48 8.95 -5.00
C ARG A 22 7.22 8.99 -3.50
N ILE A 23 6.75 7.87 -2.93
CA ILE A 23 6.57 7.72 -1.48
C ILE A 23 7.92 7.76 -0.76
N ALA A 24 8.93 7.04 -1.28
CA ALA A 24 10.27 7.04 -0.69
C ALA A 24 10.92 8.43 -0.69
N ALA A 25 10.70 9.22 -1.76
CA ALA A 25 11.21 10.59 -1.88
C ALA A 25 10.67 11.55 -0.80
N LEU A 26 9.55 11.23 -0.14
CA LEU A 26 9.02 12.02 0.98
C LEU A 26 9.80 11.82 2.28
N GLN A 27 10.71 10.83 2.34
CA GLN A 27 11.54 10.52 3.51
C GLN A 27 10.74 10.27 4.80
N ILE A 28 9.47 9.89 4.68
CA ILE A 28 8.63 9.52 5.82
C ILE A 28 9.08 8.13 6.31
N PRO A 29 9.35 7.96 7.61
CA PRO A 29 9.66 6.64 8.15
C PRO A 29 8.54 5.64 7.86
N TYR A 30 8.89 4.48 7.30
CA TYR A 30 7.91 3.47 6.87
C TYR A 30 7.04 2.91 8.02
N ASN A 31 7.44 3.07 9.28
CA ASN A 31 6.61 2.77 10.45
C ASN A 31 5.32 3.61 10.55
N TYR A 32 5.24 4.71 9.80
CA TYR A 32 4.02 5.50 9.63
C TYR A 32 3.25 5.13 8.36
N LEU A 33 3.85 4.38 7.44
CA LEU A 33 3.29 3.99 6.14
C LEU A 33 2.89 2.50 6.15
N ASP A 34 1.98 2.15 7.06
CA ASP A 34 1.53 0.78 7.34
C ASP A 34 0.04 0.56 7.06
N LYS A 35 -0.64 1.54 6.44
CA LYS A 35 -2.07 1.51 6.12
C LYS A 35 -2.31 1.91 4.67
N VAL A 36 -2.76 0.96 3.85
CA VAL A 36 -3.02 1.13 2.42
C VAL A 36 -4.47 0.80 2.10
N PHE A 37 -5.14 1.68 1.37
CA PHE A 37 -6.51 1.52 0.88
C PHE A 37 -6.45 1.48 -0.64
N LEU A 38 -6.98 0.43 -1.25
CA LEU A 38 -7.04 0.25 -2.69
C LEU A 38 -8.47 0.54 -3.16
N GLY A 39 -8.63 1.42 -4.14
CA GLY A 39 -9.92 1.66 -4.78
C GLY A 39 -10.35 0.47 -5.64
N HIS A 40 -9.42 -0.08 -6.42
CA HIS A 40 -9.59 -1.29 -7.25
C HIS A 40 -8.22 -1.89 -7.62
N LEU A 41 -8.22 -3.00 -8.35
CA LEU A 41 -7.02 -3.83 -8.61
C LEU A 41 -6.44 -3.68 -10.02
N HIS A 42 -6.64 -2.53 -10.67
CA HIS A 42 -5.84 -2.20 -11.85
C HIS A 42 -4.42 -1.84 -11.44
N THR A 43 -3.47 -2.07 -12.34
CA THR A 43 -2.04 -1.91 -12.08
C THR A 43 -1.65 -0.48 -11.73
N ASP A 44 -2.36 0.52 -12.27
CA ASP A 44 -2.21 1.93 -11.96
C ASP A 44 -2.75 2.33 -10.57
N HIS A 45 -3.37 1.41 -9.83
CA HIS A 45 -3.83 1.63 -8.45
C HIS A 45 -3.21 0.67 -7.43
N PHE A 46 -2.64 -0.46 -7.87
CA PHE A 46 -2.14 -1.53 -7.01
C PHE A 46 -0.71 -1.99 -7.33
N GLY A 47 -0.19 -1.67 -8.51
CA GLY A 47 1.01 -2.31 -9.10
C GLY A 47 2.29 -2.20 -8.28
N ASP A 48 2.43 -1.19 -7.42
CA ASP A 48 3.62 -0.99 -6.58
C ASP A 48 3.46 -1.52 -5.15
N LEU A 49 2.39 -2.23 -4.82
CA LEU A 49 2.17 -2.73 -3.46
C LEU A 49 3.32 -3.65 -2.99
N ALA A 50 3.84 -4.52 -3.86
CA ALA A 50 5.01 -5.36 -3.58
C ALA A 50 6.25 -4.51 -3.25
N SER A 51 6.50 -3.48 -4.07
CA SER A 51 7.62 -2.54 -3.89
C SER A 51 7.51 -1.78 -2.57
N LEU A 52 6.32 -1.33 -2.19
CA LEU A 52 6.05 -0.68 -0.90
C LEU A 52 6.22 -1.67 0.28
N PHE A 53 5.87 -2.95 0.08
CA PHE A 53 6.07 -4.00 1.06
C PHE A 53 7.55 -4.25 1.32
N VAL A 54 8.32 -4.58 0.27
CA VAL A 54 9.75 -4.87 0.35
C VAL A 54 10.53 -3.63 0.80
N GLY A 55 10.25 -2.47 0.22
CA GLY A 55 10.90 -1.21 0.58
C GLY A 55 10.74 -0.88 2.06
N GLY A 56 9.56 -1.16 2.64
CA GLY A 56 9.36 -0.98 4.07
C GLY A 56 10.13 -1.96 4.94
N ALA A 57 10.25 -3.23 4.52
CA ALA A 57 11.08 -4.20 5.24
C ALA A 57 12.57 -3.78 5.24
N LEU A 58 13.09 -3.40 4.07
CA LEU A 58 14.47 -2.90 3.93
C LEU A 58 14.72 -1.59 4.69
N SER A 59 13.69 -0.75 4.82
CA SER A 59 13.75 0.51 5.58
C SER A 59 13.40 0.35 7.07
N GLY A 60 13.32 -0.88 7.58
CA GLY A 60 13.16 -1.15 9.01
C GLY A 60 11.74 -1.02 9.56
N ARG A 61 10.69 -1.09 8.72
CA ARG A 61 9.29 -1.13 9.20
C ARG A 61 9.09 -2.34 10.12
N GLN A 62 8.67 -2.08 11.36
CA GLN A 62 8.40 -3.09 12.40
C GLN A 62 6.89 -3.36 12.58
N LYS A 63 6.05 -2.79 11.72
CA LYS A 63 4.60 -2.97 11.73
C LYS A 63 4.14 -3.76 10.50
N PRO A 64 3.10 -4.59 10.63
CA PRO A 64 2.52 -5.26 9.47
C PRO A 64 1.94 -4.21 8.50
N LEU A 65 2.11 -4.45 7.20
CA LEU A 65 1.42 -3.67 6.18
C LEU A 65 -0.04 -4.12 6.15
N ARG A 66 -0.96 -3.23 6.53
CA ARG A 66 -2.40 -3.50 6.50
C ARG A 66 -2.98 -2.91 5.23
N VAL A 67 -3.75 -3.75 4.53
CA VAL A 67 -4.33 -3.42 3.23
C VAL A 67 -5.83 -3.60 3.30
N TRP A 68 -6.56 -2.56 2.90
CA TRP A 68 -8.00 -2.58 2.69
C TRP A 68 -8.26 -2.42 1.19
N GLY A 69 -9.22 -3.17 0.65
CA GLY A 69 -9.57 -3.09 -0.76
C GLY A 69 -10.87 -3.85 -1.06
N PRO A 70 -11.35 -3.81 -2.31
CA PRO A 70 -12.63 -4.38 -2.67
C PRO A 70 -12.63 -5.92 -2.67
N SER A 71 -13.80 -6.48 -2.42
CA SER A 71 -14.11 -7.85 -2.84
C SER A 71 -14.26 -7.93 -4.37
N GLY A 72 -14.09 -9.12 -4.92
CA GLY A 72 -14.45 -9.43 -6.30
C GLY A 72 -15.85 -10.02 -6.41
N ALA A 73 -16.32 -10.21 -7.65
CA ALA A 73 -17.49 -11.04 -7.94
C ALA A 73 -17.25 -12.51 -7.57
N GLU A 74 -15.98 -12.93 -7.62
CA GLU A 74 -15.47 -14.24 -7.19
C GLU A 74 -14.30 -14.01 -6.21
N PRO A 75 -14.00 -14.96 -5.30
CA PRO A 75 -12.88 -14.84 -4.37
C PRO A 75 -11.55 -14.49 -5.05
N GLU A 76 -11.29 -15.07 -6.22
CA GLU A 76 -10.08 -14.93 -7.04
C GLU A 76 -9.90 -13.52 -7.61
N LEU A 77 -10.98 -12.74 -7.66
CA LEU A 77 -11.00 -11.38 -8.18
C LEU A 77 -10.93 -10.31 -7.07
N GLY A 78 -10.81 -10.71 -5.81
CA GLY A 78 -10.78 -9.81 -4.65
C GLY A 78 -9.37 -9.48 -4.14
N THR A 79 -9.27 -8.42 -3.34
CA THR A 79 -7.99 -7.99 -2.74
C THR A 79 -7.32 -9.10 -1.94
N LYS A 80 -8.06 -9.94 -1.22
CA LYS A 80 -7.48 -11.04 -0.45
C LYS A 80 -6.69 -12.00 -1.33
N TYR A 81 -7.29 -12.48 -2.43
CA TYR A 81 -6.61 -13.39 -3.35
C TYR A 81 -5.40 -12.74 -4.01
N ALA A 82 -5.51 -11.47 -4.41
CA ALA A 82 -4.39 -10.71 -4.96
C ALA A 82 -3.20 -10.61 -3.99
N LEU A 83 -3.43 -10.45 -2.68
CA LEU A 83 -2.36 -10.41 -1.67
C LEU A 83 -1.73 -11.77 -1.39
N GLU A 84 -2.50 -12.86 -1.51
CA GLU A 84 -2.01 -14.22 -1.29
C GLU A 84 -1.14 -14.73 -2.47
N HIS A 85 -1.20 -14.06 -3.63
CA HIS A 85 -0.52 -14.45 -4.88
C HIS A 85 0.41 -13.35 -5.43
N LEU A 86 0.85 -12.44 -4.56
CA LEU A 86 1.69 -11.27 -4.87
C LEU A 86 3.18 -11.59 -4.79
#